data_AF-E4LGS5-F1
#
_entry.id   AF-E4LGS5-F1
#
_cell.length_a   1.000
_cell.length_b   1.000
_cell.length_c   1.000
_cell.angle_alpha   90.00
_cell.angle_beta   90.00
_cell.angle_gamma   90.00
#
_symmetry.space_group_name_H-M   'P 1'
#
loop_
_entity.id
_entity.type
_entity.pdbx_description
1 polymer ?
#
loop_
_entity_poly.entity_id
_entity_poly.type
_entity_poly.pdbx_seq_one_letter_code
_entity_poly.pdbx_strand_id
1 'polypeptide(L)'
;MTSAELFEKGGPMMYLLLLCSLTVAAIAIDRFMLYRRASQGARALEAEVSKSLRGRKVNELAPAAEGQDNMVAYLVRTALDARAAGEDVPMALDAAYGEAAMLLRARLNYLSMIVTMAPLMGLLGTISGMIESFSIFNCRQVSRWRLRAALARL
;
A
#
# COMPACT_ATOMS: atom_id res chain seq x y z
N MET A 1 32.58 4.01 -15.07
CA MET A 1 31.22 3.93 -15.62
C MET A 1 30.27 4.26 -14.50
N THR A 2 29.83 5.50 -14.46
CA THR A 2 29.11 6.10 -13.33
C THR A 2 27.62 5.81 -13.50
N SER A 3 26.91 5.46 -12.43
CA SER A 3 25.48 5.08 -12.43
C SER A 3 24.56 6.08 -13.15
N ALA A 4 24.97 7.35 -13.27
CA ALA A 4 24.28 8.39 -14.04
C ALA A 4 24.24 8.14 -15.57
N GLU A 5 25.29 7.57 -16.17
CA GLU A 5 25.35 7.32 -17.62
C GLU A 5 24.43 6.17 -18.08
N LEU A 6 24.15 5.23 -17.17
CA LEU A 6 23.13 4.19 -17.37
C LEU A 6 21.71 4.77 -17.31
N PHE A 7 21.51 5.84 -16.52
CA PHE A 7 20.23 6.54 -16.39
C PHE A 7 19.83 7.31 -17.64
N GLU A 8 20.77 7.98 -18.29
CA GLU A 8 20.52 8.61 -19.59
C GLU A 8 20.25 7.60 -20.72
N LYS A 9 20.87 6.41 -20.67
CA LYS A 9 20.63 5.37 -21.69
C LYS A 9 19.35 4.56 -21.49
N GLY A 10 18.80 4.53 -20.27
CA GLY A 10 17.59 3.77 -19.93
C GLY A 10 16.28 4.42 -20.40
N GLY A 11 16.33 5.67 -20.86
CA GLY A 11 15.17 6.37 -21.41
C GLY A 11 14.02 6.60 -20.40
N PRO A 12 12.82 6.97 -20.86
CA PRO A 12 11.68 7.31 -20.00
C PRO A 12 11.21 6.15 -19.10
N MET A 13 11.54 4.91 -19.44
CA MET A 13 11.14 3.72 -18.67
C MET A 13 11.83 3.64 -17.31
N MET A 14 13.03 4.21 -17.18
CA MET A 14 13.76 4.27 -15.91
C MET A 14 13.02 5.15 -14.88
N TYR A 15 12.44 6.27 -15.34
CA TYR A 15 11.64 7.16 -14.49
C TYR A 15 10.33 6.49 -14.04
N LEU A 16 9.71 5.69 -14.90
CA LEU A 16 8.49 4.94 -14.56
C LEU A 16 8.77 3.89 -13.47
N LEU A 17 9.89 3.16 -13.58
CA LEU A 17 10.32 2.19 -12.56
C LEU A 17 10.63 2.87 -11.22
N LEU A 18 11.30 4.02 -11.25
CA LEU A 18 11.60 4.80 -10.05
C LEU A 18 10.31 5.29 -9.37
N LEU A 19 9.35 5.77 -10.15
CA LEU A 19 8.04 6.21 -9.63
C LEU A 19 7.25 5.04 -9.03
N CYS A 20 7.29 3.86 -9.66
CA CYS A 20 6.69 2.64 -9.11
C CYS A 20 7.37 2.17 -7.81
N SER A 21 8.70 2.32 -7.70
CA SER A 21 9.43 2.01 -6.46
C SER A 21 9.05 2.98 -5.33
N LEU A 22 8.92 4.26 -5.65
CA LEU A 22 8.54 5.30 -4.70
C LEU A 22 7.10 5.11 -4.18
N THR A 23 6.15 4.73 -5.05
CA THR A 23 4.77 4.46 -4.63
C THR A 23 4.67 3.25 -3.72
N VAL A 24 5.40 2.17 -4.01
CA VAL A 24 5.47 0.99 -3.13
C VAL A 24 6.06 1.35 -1.77
N ALA A 25 7.15 2.12 -1.74
CA ALA A 25 7.77 2.58 -0.50
C ALA A 25 6.84 3.49 0.32
N ALA A 26 6.16 4.44 -0.32
CA ALA A 26 5.20 5.32 0.34
C ALA A 26 4.05 4.53 0.99
N ILE A 27 3.51 3.54 0.29
CA ILE A 27 2.44 2.68 0.83
C ILE A 27 2.97 1.80 1.98
N ALA A 28 4.18 1.27 1.86
CA ALA A 28 4.79 0.48 2.94
C ALA A 28 4.97 1.30 4.21
N ILE A 29 5.36 2.57 4.10
CA ILE A 29 5.49 3.50 5.23
C ILE A 29 4.12 3.81 5.84
N ASP A 30 3.10 4.10 5.04
CA ASP A 30 1.75 4.36 5.53
C ASP A 30 1.17 3.15 6.28
N ARG A 31 1.41 1.94 5.75
CA ARG A 31 1.09 0.65 6.40
C ARG A 31 1.82 0.46 7.73
N PHE A 32 3.12 0.77 7.76
CA PHE A 32 3.93 0.65 8.96
C PHE A 32 3.47 1.65 10.02
N MET A 33 3.13 2.88 9.65
CA MET A 33 2.57 3.88 10.57
C MET A 33 1.18 3.48 11.09
N LEU A 34 0.29 2.96 10.24
CA LEU A 34 -1.03 2.50 10.66
C LEU A 34 -0.93 1.33 11.64
N TYR A 35 -0.12 0.31 11.32
CA TYR A 35 0.08 -0.84 12.20
C TYR A 35 0.73 -0.42 13.51
N ARG A 36 1.71 0.49 13.46
CA ARG A 36 2.35 1.03 14.64
C ARG A 36 1.38 1.84 15.50
N ARG A 37 0.52 2.69 14.94
CA ARG A 37 -0.54 3.41 15.68
C ARG A 37 -1.57 2.46 16.28
N ALA A 38 -2.05 1.49 15.49
CA ALA A 38 -3.02 0.49 15.96
C ALA A 38 -2.45 -0.44 17.04
N SER A 39 -1.14 -0.70 17.04
CA SER A 39 -0.47 -1.57 18.01
C SER A 39 0.08 -0.81 19.23
N GLN A 40 0.40 0.47 19.09
CA GLN A 40 0.84 1.33 20.21
C GLN A 40 -0.27 1.43 21.25
N GLY A 41 0.01 0.98 22.48
CA GLY A 41 -0.93 1.02 23.60
C GLY A 41 -2.02 -0.06 23.57
N ALA A 42 -2.33 -0.68 22.42
CA ALA A 42 -3.38 -1.69 22.31
C ALA A 42 -3.14 -2.92 23.20
N ARG A 43 -1.89 -3.42 23.28
CA ARG A 43 -1.56 -4.56 24.17
C ARG A 43 -1.70 -4.23 25.66
N ALA A 44 -1.37 -2.99 26.04
CA ALA A 44 -1.49 -2.54 27.42
C ALA A 44 -2.97 -2.35 27.79
N LEU A 45 -3.77 -1.76 26.90
CA LEU A 45 -5.21 -1.63 27.09
C LEU A 45 -5.93 -2.98 27.08
N GLU A 46 -5.58 -3.89 26.18
CA GLU A 46 -6.17 -5.22 26.11
C GLU A 46 -5.98 -5.98 27.43
N ALA A 47 -4.78 -5.89 28.02
CA ALA A 47 -4.49 -6.49 29.32
C ALA A 47 -5.33 -5.86 30.44
N GLU A 48 -5.46 -4.52 30.47
CA GLU A 48 -6.23 -3.81 31.50
C GLU A 48 -7.74 -4.05 31.36
N VAL A 49 -8.24 -4.08 30.12
CA VAL A 49 -9.64 -4.38 29.78
C VAL A 49 -10.00 -5.82 30.15
N SER A 50 -9.15 -6.79 29.79
CA SER A 50 -9.34 -8.21 30.15
C SER A 50 -9.38 -8.42 31.66
N LYS A 51 -8.52 -7.71 32.41
CA LYS A 51 -8.48 -7.75 33.87
C LYS A 51 -9.73 -7.12 34.50
N SER A 52 -10.17 -5.97 34.00
CA SER A 52 -11.37 -5.26 34.47
C SER A 52 -12.67 -6.02 34.18
N LEU A 53 -12.76 -6.67 33.01
CA LEU A 53 -13.88 -7.53 32.63
C LEU A 53 -13.99 -8.76 33.53
N ARG A 54 -12.86 -9.43 33.86
CA ARG A 54 -12.85 -10.56 34.81
C ARG A 54 -13.30 -10.14 36.21
N GLY A 55 -13.00 -8.91 36.62
CA GLY A 55 -13.45 -8.33 37.88
C GLY A 55 -14.90 -7.83 37.91
N ARG A 56 -15.65 -7.93 36.79
CA ARG A 56 -16.96 -7.26 36.57
C ARG A 56 -16.95 -5.76 36.85
N LYS A 57 -15.79 -5.12 36.83
CA LYS A 57 -15.63 -3.69 37.11
C LYS A 57 -15.78 -2.88 35.83
N VAL A 58 -16.98 -2.91 35.26
CA VAL A 58 -17.27 -2.25 33.98
C VAL A 58 -17.09 -0.72 34.07
N ASN A 59 -17.22 -0.14 35.27
CA ASN A 59 -16.99 1.29 35.50
C ASN A 59 -15.51 1.72 35.39
N GLU A 60 -14.55 0.80 35.54
CA GLU A 60 -13.11 1.11 35.38
C GLU A 60 -12.69 1.16 33.89
N LEU A 61 -13.55 0.70 32.97
CA LEU A 61 -13.27 0.68 31.52
C LEU A 61 -13.39 2.05 30.84
N ALA A 62 -14.28 2.92 31.32
CA ALA A 62 -14.48 4.26 30.77
C ALA A 62 -13.21 5.15 30.86
N PRO A 63 -12.59 5.34 32.05
CA PRO A 63 -11.37 6.13 32.16
C PRO A 63 -10.15 5.45 31.54
N ALA A 64 -10.13 4.11 31.46
CA ALA A 64 -9.04 3.37 30.81
C ALA A 64 -9.04 3.51 29.27
N ALA A 65 -10.22 3.75 28.68
CA ALA A 65 -10.37 4.01 27.24
C ALA A 65 -10.27 5.51 26.89
N GLU A 66 -10.45 6.41 27.85
CA GLU A 66 -10.28 7.85 27.65
C GLU A 66 -8.81 8.23 27.40
N GLY A 67 -8.55 8.86 26.26
CA GLY A 67 -7.21 9.32 25.86
C GLY A 67 -6.41 8.35 24.99
N GLN A 68 -6.98 7.19 24.64
CA GLN A 68 -6.32 6.18 23.82
C GLN A 68 -6.95 6.14 22.43
N ASP A 69 -6.16 6.40 21.39
CA ASP A 69 -6.58 6.36 19.98
C ASP A 69 -6.20 5.01 19.35
N ASN A 70 -6.73 3.93 19.94
CA ASN A 70 -6.48 2.57 19.48
C ASN A 70 -7.79 1.80 19.27
N MET A 71 -7.69 0.74 18.46
CA MET A 71 -8.84 -0.10 18.09
C MET A 71 -9.59 -0.67 19.31
N VAL A 72 -8.85 -1.01 20.37
CA VAL A 72 -9.40 -1.56 21.61
C VAL A 72 -10.23 -0.50 22.35
N ALA A 73 -9.74 0.74 22.45
CA ALA A 73 -10.46 1.86 23.05
C ALA A 73 -11.72 2.23 22.26
N TYR A 74 -11.66 2.18 20.92
CA TYR A 74 -12.84 2.37 20.07
C TYR A 74 -13.94 1.35 20.40
N LEU A 75 -13.59 0.05 20.42
CA LEU A 75 -14.54 -1.03 20.72
C LEU A 75 -15.10 -0.94 22.14
N VAL A 76 -14.27 -0.61 23.13
CA VAL A 76 -14.69 -0.44 24.52
C VAL A 76 -15.65 0.75 24.66
N ARG A 77 -15.38 1.88 23.99
CA ARG A 77 -16.29 3.03 23.96
C ARG A 77 -17.63 2.69 23.32
N THR A 78 -17.63 2.05 22.15
CA THR A 78 -18.88 1.62 21.51
C THR A 78 -19.70 0.69 22.39
N ALA A 79 -19.05 -0.24 23.11
CA ALA A 79 -19.73 -1.13 24.05
C ALA A 79 -20.33 -0.39 25.25
N LEU A 80 -19.64 0.63 25.77
CA LEU A 80 -20.13 1.46 26.87
C LEU A 80 -21.29 2.36 26.44
N ASP A 81 -21.21 2.96 25.25
CA ASP A 81 -22.25 3.82 24.68
C ASP A 81 -23.53 3.02 24.40
N ALA A 82 -23.41 1.83 23.79
CA ALA A 82 -24.55 0.92 23.57
C ALA A 82 -25.21 0.52 24.90
N ARG A 83 -24.41 0.23 25.92
CA ARG A 83 -24.92 -0.10 27.27
C ARG A 83 -25.64 1.08 27.91
N ALA A 84 -25.16 2.31 27.72
CA ALA A 84 -25.79 3.52 28.24
C ALA A 84 -27.09 3.85 27.52
N ALA A 85 -27.17 3.57 26.21
CA ALA A 85 -28.38 3.71 25.40
C ALA A 85 -29.43 2.60 25.66
N GLY A 86 -29.06 1.54 26.38
CA GLY A 86 -29.91 0.36 26.59
C GLY A 86 -30.04 -0.52 25.35
N GLU A 87 -29.12 -0.38 24.40
CA GLU A 87 -29.04 -1.18 23.18
C GLU A 87 -28.34 -2.52 23.44
N ASP A 88 -28.50 -3.45 22.49
CA ASP A 88 -27.87 -4.77 22.58
C ASP A 88 -26.36 -4.65 22.29
N VAL A 89 -25.58 -4.63 23.36
CA VAL A 89 -24.12 -4.47 23.34
C VAL A 89 -23.40 -5.42 22.36
N PRO A 90 -23.75 -6.72 22.26
CA PRO A 90 -23.14 -7.63 21.29
C PRO A 90 -23.35 -7.19 19.83
N MET A 91 -24.56 -6.70 19.52
CA MET A 91 -24.92 -6.27 18.17
C MET A 91 -24.21 -4.97 17.78
N ALA A 92 -24.11 -4.01 18.72
CA ALA A 92 -23.33 -2.78 18.52
C ALA A 92 -21.84 -3.07 18.35
N LEU A 93 -21.28 -4.02 19.11
CA LEU A 93 -19.91 -4.49 18.95
C LEU A 93 -19.69 -5.14 17.58
N ASP A 94 -20.56 -6.05 17.16
CA ASP A 94 -20.45 -6.71 15.85
C ASP A 94 -20.49 -5.71 14.69
N ALA A 95 -21.33 -4.67 14.79
CA ALA A 95 -21.35 -3.58 13.83
C ALA A 95 -20.03 -2.80 13.81
N ALA A 96 -19.49 -2.44 14.97
CA ALA A 96 -18.20 -1.73 15.08
C ALA A 96 -17.02 -2.58 14.57
N TYR A 97 -17.02 -3.88 14.87
CA TYR A 97 -16.05 -4.83 14.31
C TYR A 97 -16.16 -4.92 12.80
N GLY A 98 -17.39 -5.00 12.28
CA GLY A 98 -17.66 -5.03 10.85
C GLY A 98 -17.13 -3.79 10.14
N GLU A 99 -17.42 -2.60 10.67
CA GLU A 99 -16.97 -1.32 10.12
C GLU A 99 -15.45 -1.21 10.12
N ALA A 100 -14.81 -1.51 11.25
CA ALA A 100 -13.36 -1.43 11.35
C ALA A 100 -12.64 -2.48 10.49
N ALA A 101 -13.20 -3.69 10.36
CA ALA A 101 -12.72 -4.70 9.42
C ALA A 101 -12.90 -4.24 7.97
N MET A 102 -13.99 -3.53 7.65
CA MET A 102 -14.23 -2.94 6.33
C MET A 102 -13.21 -1.86 6.01
N LEU A 103 -12.90 -0.95 6.94
CA LEU A 103 -11.87 0.08 6.76
C LEU A 103 -10.49 -0.53 6.51
N LEU A 104 -10.14 -1.59 7.24
CA LEU A 104 -8.89 -2.33 7.04
C LEU A 104 -8.87 -3.03 5.67
N ARG A 105 -9.99 -3.66 5.26
CA ARG A 105 -10.15 -4.33 3.96
C ARG A 105 -10.17 -3.37 2.78
N ALA A 106 -10.84 -2.22 2.90
CA ALA A 106 -10.93 -1.22 1.85
C ALA A 106 -9.54 -0.69 1.48
N ARG A 107 -8.70 -0.38 2.48
CA ARG A 107 -7.31 0.03 2.25
C ARG A 107 -6.44 -1.11 1.68
N LEU A 108 -6.73 -2.37 2.03
CA LEU A 108 -6.08 -3.56 1.44
C LEU A 108 -6.44 -3.78 -0.04
N ASN A 109 -7.69 -3.51 -0.43
CA ASN A 109 -8.14 -3.67 -1.81
C ASN A 109 -7.37 -2.74 -2.77
N TYR A 110 -7.14 -1.49 -2.39
CA TYR A 110 -6.32 -0.56 -3.20
C TYR A 110 -4.90 -1.07 -3.37
N LEU A 111 -4.29 -1.60 -2.30
CA LEU A 111 -2.95 -2.19 -2.38
C LEU A 111 -2.92 -3.42 -3.29
N SER A 112 -3.93 -4.28 -3.21
CA SER A 112 -4.05 -5.46 -4.06
C SER A 112 -4.18 -5.09 -5.54
N MET A 113 -4.96 -4.05 -5.85
CA MET A 113 -5.11 -3.52 -7.21
C MET A 113 -3.79 -2.95 -7.77
N ILE A 114 -3.01 -2.24 -6.96
CA ILE A 114 -1.71 -1.70 -7.36
C ILE A 114 -0.71 -2.84 -7.60
N VAL A 115 -0.68 -3.84 -6.72
CA VAL A 115 0.22 -5.02 -6.83
C VAL A 115 -0.11 -5.84 -8.08
N THR A 116 -1.36 -5.93 -8.51
CA THR A 116 -1.75 -6.66 -9.73
C THR A 116 -1.52 -5.84 -11.01
N MET A 117 -1.63 -4.51 -10.94
CA MET A 117 -1.35 -3.61 -12.08
C MET A 117 0.14 -3.40 -12.33
N ALA A 118 0.99 -3.43 -11.30
CA ALA A 118 2.43 -3.18 -11.43
C ALA A 118 3.16 -4.17 -12.40
N PRO A 119 2.92 -5.49 -12.38
CA PRO A 119 3.49 -6.43 -13.34
C PRO A 119 3.09 -6.14 -14.79
N LEU A 120 1.84 -5.72 -15.01
CA LEU A 120 1.33 -5.38 -16.35
C LEU A 120 2.02 -4.14 -16.90
N MET A 121 2.26 -3.11 -16.06
CA MET A 121 3.04 -1.93 -16.45
C MET A 121 4.51 -2.29 -16.73
N GLY A 122 5.10 -3.21 -15.97
CA GLY A 122 6.46 -3.71 -16.20
C GLY A 122 6.58 -4.42 -17.55
N LEU A 123 5.65 -5.32 -17.87
CA LEU A 123 5.61 -6.03 -19.16
C LEU A 123 5.45 -5.05 -20.34
N LEU A 124 4.59 -4.05 -20.19
CA LEU A 124 4.39 -3.01 -21.21
C LEU A 124 5.67 -2.20 -21.47
N GLY A 125 6.50 -1.98 -20.44
CA GLY A 125 7.83 -1.39 -20.59
C GLY A 125 8.80 -2.25 -21.37
N THR A 126 8.80 -3.56 -21.13
CA THR A 126 9.63 -4.48 -21.91
C THR A 126 9.23 -4.50 -23.39
N ILE A 127 7.93 -4.46 -23.69
CA ILE A 127 7.42 -4.40 -25.07
C ILE A 127 7.80 -3.08 -25.74
N SER A 128 7.63 -1.95 -25.06
CA SER A 128 8.00 -0.63 -25.57
C SER A 128 9.50 -0.55 -25.91
N GLY A 129 10.37 -1.04 -25.01
CA GLY A 129 11.82 -1.08 -25.24
C GLY A 129 12.23 -2.01 -26.39
N MET A 130 11.49 -3.11 -26.60
CA MET A 130 11.70 -4.00 -27.74
C MET A 130 11.36 -3.29 -29.07
N ILE A 131 10.26 -2.55 -29.14
CA ILE A 131 9.86 -1.77 -30.33
C ILE A 131 10.91 -0.72 -30.68
N GLU A 132 11.42 0.01 -29.68
CA GLU A 132 12.46 1.02 -29.88
C GLU A 132 13.77 0.41 -30.39
N SER A 133 14.16 -0.76 -29.85
CA SER A 133 15.33 -1.50 -30.32
C SER A 133 15.20 -1.94 -31.78
N PHE A 134 14.01 -2.38 -32.20
CA PHE A 134 13.74 -2.73 -33.61
C PHE A 134 13.78 -1.51 -34.53
N SER A 135 13.26 -0.35 -34.09
CA SER A 135 13.32 0.90 -34.85
C SER A 135 14.76 1.31 -35.16
N ILE A 136 15.64 1.25 -34.15
CA ILE A 136 17.07 1.57 -34.31
C ILE A 136 17.76 0.57 -35.25
N PHE A 137 17.45 -0.72 -35.14
CA PHE A 137 18.03 -1.75 -36.00
C PHE A 137 17.63 -1.58 -37.47
N ASN A 138 16.36 -1.28 -37.73
CA ASN A 138 15.86 -1.02 -39.08
C ASN A 138 16.51 0.23 -39.69
N CYS A 139 16.62 1.31 -38.91
CA CYS A 139 17.25 2.54 -39.37
C CYS A 139 18.76 2.35 -39.70
N ARG A 140 19.49 1.56 -38.88
CA ARG A 140 20.89 1.20 -39.15
C ARG A 140 21.06 0.27 -40.34
N GLN A 141 20.13 -0.65 -40.59
CA GLN A 141 20.18 -1.47 -41.80
C GLN A 141 20.00 -0.62 -43.06
N VAL A 142 19.00 0.27 -43.08
CA VAL A 142 18.70 1.12 -44.24
C VAL A 142 19.89 2.04 -44.59
N SER A 143 20.57 2.62 -43.60
CA SER A 143 21.75 3.47 -43.85
C SER A 143 22.94 2.67 -44.39
N ARG A 144 23.19 1.47 -43.87
CA ARG A 144 24.29 0.59 -44.32
C ARG A 144 24.05 0.04 -45.73
N TRP A 145 22.80 -0.29 -46.07
CA TRP A 145 22.42 -0.68 -47.43
C TRP A 145 22.58 0.46 -48.43
N ARG A 146 22.21 1.70 -48.07
CA ARG A 146 22.41 2.88 -48.93
C ARG A 146 23.88 3.15 -49.23
N LEU A 147 24.75 3.04 -48.23
CA LEU A 147 26.21 3.20 -48.42
C LEU A 147 26.80 2.13 -49.35
N ARG A 148 26.38 0.86 -49.19
CA ARG A 148 26.85 -0.23 -50.08
C ARG A 148 26.30 -0.10 -51.50
N ALA A 149 25.05 0.32 -51.67
CA ALA A 149 24.45 0.56 -52.98
C ALA A 149 25.09 1.77 -53.70
N ALA A 150 25.54 2.78 -52.97
CA ALA A 150 26.26 3.93 -53.53
C ALA A 150 27.69 3.55 -53.96
N LEU A 151 28.41 2.76 -53.15
CA LEU A 151 29.74 2.26 -53.48
C LEU A 151 29.75 1.28 -54.66
N ALA A 152 28.71 0.47 -54.84
CA ALA A 152 28.59 -0.45 -55.99
C ALA A 152 28.22 0.23 -57.31
N ARG A 153 27.94 1.55 -57.31
CA ARG A 153 27.63 2.35 -58.51
C ARG A 153 28.81 3.23 -58.97
N LEU A 154 29.94 3.19 -58.25
CA LEU A 154 31.23 3.79 -58.61
C LEU A 154 32.14 2.71 -59.22
#